data_AF-A0A554GIM0-F1
#
_entry.id   AF-A0A554GIM0-F1
#
_cell.length_a   1.000
_cell.length_b   1.000
_cell.length_c   1.000
_cell.angle_alpha   90.00
_cell.angle_beta   90.00
_cell.angle_gamma   90.00
#
_symmetry.space_group_name_H-M   'P 1'
#
loop_
_entity.id
_entity.type
_entity.pdbx_description
1 polymer ?
#
loop_
_entity_poly.entity_id
_entity_poly.type
_entity_poly.pdbx_seq_one_letter_code
_entity_poly.pdbx_strand_id
1 'polypeptide(L)'
;MKSMSNAPPPARRRPTSGTPSSGTGQRAPVRRSTAGAAAARPAKLVVIAGPSEGEEFALSDAEYTVGRSTDNPICLQDTSVSRKHVTLRKESAGWMVSDMGSGNGTILNGEPISEETLLANGDVITLGDSELRYEDTANSTAKVQAPSGPRPRPSAAGGRGSGAVPARPAPRGEGRSRPQTSRASAAAELTPEVLRKRMRIKLAAVGVLVVLFAGLGVARSRMRHQQEEQGRIEAEQRQYREQLGGLFQEAKNLVREGQWAQAKAKLEELHSQAPDYPGVEDYLKAAEREIPNQGHLATAQTALGKGELANAKAAIDKVSSDTQLYEQVKTARKNLVDAADKRTKEAKQQLDMRQLEAVQRAKAITDDVLATFPDHRDGKLINDEAARVIADMTRPDPVRVAAAPKPWEPAVDRFRDGDVSGAVAILNACAAKAPQCKQLMGQVTEFGNLYKKLEDLDAKGLSRLLALDKDITDGRGSKMARNAGTRAATIYYKSAAGAKAAGQWSRAMEFARRALQADPAHTGAANIVNDLKAKAKDLYFQAYAIKDSSPEDALPKFRDVVAMTPPDDELHGKAQGWVEKLSR
;
A
#
# COMPACT_ATOMS: atom_id res chain seq x y z
N MET A 1 44.42 -9.26 38.49
CA MET A 1 44.26 -10.73 38.67
C MET A 1 43.15 -11.01 39.66
N LYS A 2 41.96 -11.40 39.18
CA LYS A 2 41.22 -12.60 39.59
C LYS A 2 39.85 -12.56 38.91
N SER A 3 39.63 -13.59 38.09
CA SER A 3 38.41 -13.94 37.37
C SER A 3 37.49 -14.78 38.26
N MET A 4 36.18 -14.72 37.99
CA MET A 4 35.16 -15.80 37.98
C MET A 4 33.77 -15.16 38.22
N SER A 5 32.84 -15.07 37.26
CA SER A 5 32.08 -16.04 36.45
C SER A 5 30.79 -16.58 37.12
N ASN A 6 29.66 -16.20 36.50
CA ASN A 6 28.35 -16.84 36.31
C ASN A 6 27.62 -17.63 37.42
N ALA A 7 26.35 -17.23 37.72
CA ALA A 7 25.10 -17.92 37.31
C ALA A 7 23.83 -17.32 37.99
N PRO A 8 22.62 -17.36 37.37
CA PRO A 8 21.36 -16.81 37.91
C PRO A 8 20.34 -17.89 38.37
N PRO A 9 19.32 -17.53 39.19
CA PRO A 9 17.96 -18.13 39.06
C PRO A 9 16.81 -17.21 39.58
N PRO A 10 15.52 -17.65 39.65
CA PRO A 10 14.69 -18.39 38.69
C PRO A 10 13.27 -17.78 38.48
N ALA A 11 12.54 -18.30 37.48
CA ALA A 11 11.11 -18.07 37.24
C ALA A 11 10.19 -18.75 38.27
N ARG A 12 9.05 -18.14 38.61
CA ARG A 12 7.97 -18.74 39.41
C ARG A 12 6.59 -18.62 38.76
N ARG A 13 5.80 -19.67 39.03
CA ARG A 13 4.52 -20.11 38.47
C ARG A 13 3.29 -19.38 39.07
N ARG A 14 2.18 -19.43 38.31
CA ARG A 14 0.76 -19.21 38.70
C ARG A 14 0.30 -20.13 39.87
N PRO A 15 -0.76 -19.78 40.63
CA PRO A 15 -2.14 -20.27 40.33
C PRO A 15 -3.34 -19.33 40.74
N THR A 16 -4.48 -19.36 40.01
CA THR A 16 -5.92 -19.64 40.40
C THR A 16 -6.55 -18.77 41.52
N SER A 17 -7.82 -18.33 41.59
CA SER A 17 -9.12 -18.58 40.94
C SER A 17 -10.17 -17.68 41.63
N GLY A 18 -11.27 -17.26 40.97
CA GLY A 18 -12.43 -16.62 41.62
C GLY A 18 -13.50 -16.04 40.67
N THR A 19 -14.55 -16.84 40.41
CA THR A 19 -15.84 -16.60 39.68
C THR A 19 -16.88 -15.88 40.60
N PRO A 20 -18.20 -15.66 40.29
CA PRO A 20 -19.00 -15.80 39.04
C PRO A 20 -20.13 -14.74 38.79
N SER A 21 -20.93 -14.98 37.72
CA SER A 21 -22.38 -14.72 37.54
C SER A 21 -22.70 -13.79 36.36
N SER A 22 -23.63 -14.02 35.41
CA SER A 22 -24.69 -15.01 35.16
C SER A 22 -25.08 -14.93 33.67
N GLY A 23 -25.36 -16.05 32.98
CA GLY A 23 -26.72 -16.44 32.51
C GLY A 23 -26.94 -16.01 31.05
N THR A 24 -27.38 -16.79 30.05
CA THR A 24 -28.22 -18.00 29.93
C THR A 24 -27.98 -18.55 28.50
N GLY A 25 -27.80 -19.86 28.25
CA GLY A 25 -28.84 -20.87 28.00
C GLY A 25 -29.46 -20.69 26.59
N GLN A 26 -29.30 -21.58 25.60
CA GLN A 26 -29.80 -22.96 25.60
C GLN A 26 -29.08 -23.88 24.59
N ARG A 27 -29.17 -25.18 24.90
CA ARG A 27 -28.44 -26.34 24.38
C ARG A 27 -29.11 -26.99 23.16
N ALA A 28 -28.26 -27.63 22.35
CA ALA A 28 -28.62 -28.68 21.40
C ALA A 28 -29.05 -30.00 22.09
N PRO A 29 -29.94 -30.80 21.49
CA PRO A 29 -30.16 -32.18 21.90
C PRO A 29 -29.45 -33.19 20.97
N VAL A 30 -28.63 -34.02 21.62
CA VAL A 30 -28.58 -35.49 21.54
C VAL A 30 -28.54 -36.15 20.15
N ARG A 31 -27.36 -36.71 19.84
CA ARG A 31 -27.16 -37.80 18.87
C ARG A 31 -27.98 -39.05 19.28
N ARG A 32 -28.83 -39.54 18.37
CA ARG A 32 -29.26 -40.94 18.31
C ARG A 32 -28.71 -41.55 17.02
N SER A 33 -27.89 -42.59 17.19
CA SER A 33 -27.47 -43.49 16.13
C SER A 33 -28.62 -44.46 15.80
N THR A 34 -29.09 -44.45 14.56
CA THR A 34 -29.75 -45.61 13.93
C THR A 34 -28.92 -45.98 12.72
N ALA A 35 -28.39 -47.19 12.72
CA ALA A 35 -27.77 -47.81 11.55
C ALA A 35 -28.90 -48.37 10.68
N GLY A 36 -28.90 -48.09 9.37
CA GLY A 36 -29.86 -48.74 8.46
C GLY A 36 -30.24 -48.02 7.16
N ALA A 37 -29.32 -47.32 6.49
CA ALA A 37 -29.34 -47.11 5.04
C ALA A 37 -27.90 -46.82 4.63
N ALA A 38 -27.37 -47.52 3.63
CA ALA A 38 -26.04 -47.22 3.11
C ALA A 38 -26.02 -45.76 2.64
N ALA A 39 -25.37 -44.88 3.40
CA ALA A 39 -25.32 -43.46 3.12
C ALA A 39 -24.54 -43.27 1.82
N ALA A 40 -25.27 -43.02 0.73
CA ALA A 40 -24.75 -42.46 -0.51
C ALA A 40 -23.84 -41.27 -0.15
N ARG A 41 -22.55 -41.35 -0.51
CA ARG A 41 -21.66 -40.20 -0.38
C ARG A 41 -22.24 -39.06 -1.24
N PRO A 42 -22.42 -37.84 -0.70
CA PRO A 42 -22.94 -36.74 -1.49
C PRO A 42 -22.00 -36.47 -2.67
N ALA A 43 -22.57 -36.04 -3.79
CA ALA A 43 -21.78 -35.57 -4.92
C ALA A 43 -20.87 -34.42 -4.48
N LYS A 44 -19.72 -34.25 -5.13
CA LYS A 44 -18.79 -33.17 -4.81
C LYS A 44 -18.23 -32.54 -6.07
N LEU A 45 -17.81 -31.28 -5.97
CA LEU A 45 -16.96 -30.62 -6.94
C LEU A 45 -15.53 -30.60 -6.41
N VAL A 46 -14.57 -31.01 -7.23
CA VAL A 46 -13.14 -30.91 -6.93
C VAL A 46 -12.52 -29.91 -7.88
N VAL A 47 -11.88 -28.86 -7.35
CA VAL A 47 -11.17 -27.91 -8.18
C VAL A 47 -9.86 -28.54 -8.63
N ILE A 48 -9.73 -28.81 -9.92
CA ILE A 48 -8.59 -29.51 -10.53
C ILE A 48 -7.61 -28.57 -11.22
N ALA A 49 -7.97 -27.30 -11.44
CA ALA A 49 -7.09 -26.24 -11.91
C ALA A 49 -7.62 -24.86 -11.49
N GLY A 50 -6.74 -23.88 -11.39
CA GLY A 50 -7.06 -22.48 -11.05
C GLY A 50 -6.60 -22.08 -9.65
N PRO A 51 -6.86 -20.83 -9.21
CA PRO A 51 -6.36 -20.31 -7.92
C PRO A 51 -6.83 -21.08 -6.68
N SER A 52 -7.95 -21.81 -6.79
CA SER A 52 -8.52 -22.67 -5.75
C SER A 52 -8.22 -24.16 -5.96
N GLU A 53 -7.19 -24.52 -6.76
CA GLU A 53 -6.83 -25.92 -7.03
C GLU A 53 -6.62 -26.73 -5.74
N GLY A 54 -7.23 -27.92 -5.70
CA GLY A 54 -7.20 -28.83 -4.55
C GLY A 54 -8.33 -28.62 -3.55
N GLU A 55 -9.15 -27.58 -3.69
CA GLU A 55 -10.36 -27.40 -2.89
C GLU A 55 -11.45 -28.41 -3.32
N GLU A 56 -12.19 -28.94 -2.34
CA GLU A 56 -13.31 -29.84 -2.56
C GLU A 56 -14.57 -29.30 -1.89
N PHE A 57 -15.68 -29.27 -2.64
CA PHE A 57 -16.98 -28.79 -2.18
C PHE A 57 -18.00 -29.92 -2.23
N ALA A 58 -18.47 -30.37 -1.06
CA ALA A 58 -19.53 -31.36 -0.99
C ALA A 58 -20.90 -30.70 -1.30
N LEU A 59 -21.65 -31.30 -2.22
CA LEU A 59 -22.99 -30.85 -2.60
C LEU A 59 -24.04 -31.56 -1.73
N SER A 60 -24.27 -31.01 -0.54
CA SER A 60 -25.25 -31.52 0.44
C SER A 60 -26.67 -30.97 0.27
N ASP A 61 -26.80 -29.78 -0.30
CA ASP A 61 -28.06 -29.06 -0.50
C ASP A 61 -28.65 -29.31 -1.89
N ALA A 62 -29.84 -28.77 -2.17
CA ALA A 62 -30.51 -28.96 -3.46
C ALA A 62 -30.05 -27.98 -4.56
N GLU A 63 -29.43 -26.86 -4.18
CA GLU A 63 -28.99 -25.83 -5.11
C GLU A 63 -27.72 -25.15 -4.59
N TYR A 64 -26.77 -24.88 -5.48
CA TYR A 64 -25.54 -24.14 -5.20
C TYR A 64 -25.32 -23.07 -6.26
N THR A 65 -24.93 -21.86 -5.85
CA THR A 65 -24.34 -20.90 -6.78
C THR A 65 -22.82 -20.95 -6.67
N VAL A 66 -22.15 -20.87 -7.82
CA VAL A 66 -20.69 -20.86 -7.92
C VAL A 66 -20.26 -19.54 -8.56
N GLY A 67 -19.28 -18.87 -7.96
CA GLY A 67 -18.76 -17.62 -8.49
C GLY A 67 -17.67 -17.02 -7.61
N ARG A 68 -17.12 -15.87 -8.02
CA ARG A 68 -16.04 -15.18 -7.26
C ARG A 68 -16.52 -14.35 -6.07
N SER A 69 -17.84 -14.10 -5.97
CA SER A 69 -18.39 -13.36 -4.83
C SER A 69 -18.43 -14.25 -3.59
N THR A 70 -18.10 -13.68 -2.43
CA THR A 70 -18.23 -14.31 -1.12
C THR A 70 -19.68 -14.63 -0.73
N ASP A 71 -20.66 -14.10 -1.47
CA ASP A 71 -22.08 -14.37 -1.27
C ASP A 71 -22.50 -15.74 -1.88
N ASN A 72 -21.62 -16.40 -2.64
CA ASN A 72 -21.88 -17.74 -3.16
C ASN A 72 -21.55 -18.81 -2.13
N PRO A 73 -22.37 -19.87 -2.02
CA PRO A 73 -22.03 -21.07 -1.26
C PRO A 73 -20.70 -21.70 -1.68
N ILE A 74 -20.36 -21.64 -2.98
CA ILE A 74 -19.06 -22.06 -3.51
C ILE A 74 -18.37 -20.83 -4.08
N CYS A 75 -17.43 -20.28 -3.30
CA CYS A 75 -16.67 -19.10 -3.66
C CYS A 75 -15.31 -19.49 -4.23
N LEU A 76 -15.07 -19.18 -5.51
CA LEU A 76 -13.78 -19.40 -6.16
C LEU A 76 -12.90 -18.16 -6.04
N GLN A 77 -11.62 -18.32 -5.69
CA GLN A 77 -10.65 -17.20 -5.62
C GLN A 77 -10.11 -16.79 -7.00
N ASP A 78 -11.00 -16.73 -7.98
CA ASP A 78 -10.65 -16.50 -9.38
C ASP A 78 -11.27 -15.21 -9.91
N THR A 79 -10.42 -14.25 -10.26
CA THR A 79 -10.83 -12.95 -10.78
C THR A 79 -11.48 -13.03 -12.16
N SER A 80 -11.23 -14.08 -12.94
CA SER A 80 -11.84 -14.32 -14.25
C SER A 80 -13.25 -14.94 -14.15
N VAL A 81 -13.63 -15.46 -12.98
CA VAL A 81 -14.97 -15.98 -12.71
C VAL A 81 -15.93 -14.81 -12.44
N SER A 82 -17.19 -14.95 -12.84
CA SER A 82 -18.21 -13.91 -12.62
C SER A 82 -18.67 -13.91 -11.17
N ARG A 83 -19.23 -12.79 -10.68
CA ARG A 83 -19.69 -12.70 -9.28
C ARG A 83 -20.68 -13.80 -8.92
N LYS A 84 -21.62 -14.11 -9.80
CA LYS A 84 -22.43 -15.34 -9.83
C LYS A 84 -22.26 -15.89 -11.23
N HIS A 85 -21.64 -17.06 -11.38
CA HIS A 85 -21.20 -17.55 -12.68
C HIS A 85 -22.07 -18.71 -13.15
N VAL A 86 -22.22 -19.75 -12.34
CA VAL A 86 -23.17 -20.85 -12.60
C VAL A 86 -24.04 -21.13 -11.40
N THR A 87 -25.19 -21.73 -11.67
CA THR A 87 -26.03 -22.41 -10.70
C THR A 87 -25.97 -23.91 -10.94
N LEU A 88 -25.89 -24.67 -9.86
CA LEU A 88 -26.01 -26.12 -9.83
C LEU A 88 -27.29 -26.49 -9.11
N ARG A 89 -28.15 -27.28 -9.75
CA ARG A 89 -29.43 -27.72 -9.18
C ARG A 89 -29.55 -29.23 -9.21
N LYS A 90 -30.05 -29.80 -8.12
CA LYS A 90 -30.34 -31.23 -8.02
C LYS A 90 -31.76 -31.49 -8.51
N GLU A 91 -31.88 -32.16 -9.65
CA GLU A 91 -33.14 -32.63 -10.20
C GLU A 91 -33.33 -34.13 -10.01
N SER A 92 -34.48 -34.66 -10.41
CA SER A 92 -34.77 -36.10 -10.36
C SER A 92 -33.80 -36.96 -11.20
N ALA A 93 -33.22 -36.37 -12.25
CA ALA A 93 -32.30 -37.05 -13.17
C ALA A 93 -30.81 -36.94 -12.75
N GLY A 94 -30.46 -36.04 -11.84
CA GLY A 94 -29.08 -35.77 -11.44
C GLY A 94 -28.83 -34.29 -11.18
N TRP A 95 -27.57 -33.88 -11.16
CA TRP A 95 -27.18 -32.49 -11.01
C TRP A 95 -27.13 -31.79 -12.36
N MET A 96 -27.75 -30.63 -12.48
CA MET A 96 -27.73 -29.79 -13.66
C MET A 96 -26.89 -28.54 -13.42
N VAL A 97 -26.21 -28.06 -14.45
CA VAL A 97 -25.43 -26.81 -14.47
C VAL A 97 -26.06 -25.82 -15.44
N SER A 98 -26.20 -24.57 -15.00
CA SER A 98 -26.74 -23.46 -15.79
C SER A 98 -25.86 -22.21 -15.65
N ASP A 99 -25.48 -21.61 -16.77
CA ASP A 99 -24.76 -20.33 -16.80
C ASP A 99 -25.68 -19.17 -16.41
N MET A 100 -25.21 -18.28 -15.53
CA MET A 100 -26.00 -17.15 -15.00
C MET A 100 -25.76 -15.84 -15.77
N GLY A 101 -25.41 -15.90 -17.05
CA GLY A 101 -25.00 -14.75 -17.86
C GLY A 101 -23.58 -14.32 -17.55
N SER A 102 -22.68 -15.30 -17.44
CA SER A 102 -21.31 -15.06 -17.06
C SER A 102 -20.51 -14.36 -18.18
N GLY A 103 -19.54 -13.53 -17.80
CA GLY A 103 -18.78 -12.73 -18.77
C GLY A 103 -17.84 -13.53 -19.67
N ASN A 104 -17.40 -14.71 -19.24
CA ASN A 104 -16.48 -15.59 -20.00
C ASN A 104 -17.19 -16.83 -20.55
N GLY A 105 -18.49 -17.00 -20.26
CA GLY A 105 -19.23 -18.23 -20.53
C GLY A 105 -18.83 -19.40 -19.63
N THR A 106 -19.68 -20.42 -19.61
CA THR A 106 -19.42 -21.71 -18.95
C THR A 106 -19.07 -22.75 -20.00
N ILE A 107 -17.98 -23.48 -19.79
CA ILE A 107 -17.56 -24.56 -20.67
C ILE A 107 -17.68 -25.88 -19.91
N LEU A 108 -18.39 -26.86 -20.48
CA LEU A 108 -18.51 -28.21 -19.95
C LEU A 108 -17.74 -29.16 -20.88
N ASN A 109 -16.74 -29.86 -20.34
CA ASN A 109 -15.90 -30.81 -21.08
C ASN A 109 -15.27 -30.24 -22.37
N GLY A 110 -14.98 -28.93 -22.38
CA GLY A 110 -14.38 -28.23 -23.52
C GLY A 110 -15.38 -27.63 -24.52
N GLU A 111 -16.69 -27.81 -24.31
CA GLU A 111 -17.75 -27.21 -25.13
C GLU A 111 -18.52 -26.14 -24.34
N PRO A 112 -18.77 -24.95 -24.91
CA PRO A 112 -19.56 -23.92 -24.25
C PRO A 112 -21.02 -24.37 -24.13
N ILE A 113 -21.61 -24.20 -22.95
CA ILE A 113 -23.02 -24.45 -22.73
C ILE A 113 -23.80 -23.14 -22.75
N SER A 114 -24.97 -23.15 -23.38
CA SER A 114 -25.90 -22.00 -23.43
C SER A 114 -27.25 -22.32 -22.78
N GLU A 115 -27.53 -23.60 -22.53
CA GLU A 115 -28.72 -24.09 -21.86
C GLU A 115 -28.34 -24.93 -20.64
N GLU A 116 -29.31 -25.16 -19.75
CA GLU A 116 -29.12 -25.99 -18.57
C GLU A 116 -28.79 -27.43 -18.96
N THR A 117 -27.66 -27.95 -18.48
CA THR A 117 -27.07 -29.22 -18.94
C THR A 117 -26.88 -30.20 -17.78
N LEU A 118 -27.23 -31.48 -17.97
CA LEU A 118 -27.06 -32.53 -16.96
C LEU A 118 -25.60 -32.95 -16.81
N LEU A 119 -25.09 -33.01 -15.58
CA LEU A 119 -23.73 -33.42 -15.24
C LEU A 119 -23.61 -34.92 -15.04
N ALA A 120 -22.59 -35.50 -15.67
CA ALA A 120 -22.15 -36.88 -15.47
C ALA A 120 -20.92 -36.94 -14.56
N ASN A 121 -20.79 -38.04 -13.80
CA ASN A 121 -19.62 -38.25 -12.94
C ASN A 121 -18.31 -38.22 -13.77
N GLY A 122 -17.40 -37.32 -13.39
CA GLY A 122 -16.12 -37.07 -14.06
C GLY A 122 -16.12 -35.84 -14.98
N ASP A 123 -17.28 -35.21 -15.22
CA ASP A 123 -17.36 -34.01 -16.05
C ASP A 123 -16.57 -32.85 -15.46
N VAL A 124 -15.96 -32.05 -16.35
CA VAL A 124 -15.16 -30.88 -15.99
C VAL A 124 -15.89 -29.62 -16.43
N ILE A 125 -16.18 -28.76 -15.47
CA ILE A 125 -16.80 -27.45 -15.64
C ILE A 125 -15.69 -26.40 -15.56
N THR A 126 -15.42 -25.70 -16.66
CA THR A 126 -14.45 -24.62 -16.73
C THR A 126 -15.14 -23.27 -16.61
N LEU A 127 -14.77 -22.53 -15.57
CA LEU A 127 -15.26 -21.18 -15.26
C LEU A 127 -14.05 -20.24 -15.22
N GLY A 128 -13.90 -19.38 -16.22
CA GLY A 128 -12.72 -18.52 -16.29
C GLY A 128 -11.41 -19.33 -16.35
N ASP A 129 -10.53 -19.16 -15.36
CA ASP A 129 -9.25 -19.86 -15.22
C ASP A 129 -9.35 -21.07 -14.27
N SER A 130 -10.55 -21.38 -13.76
CA SER A 130 -10.81 -22.48 -12.81
C SER A 130 -11.49 -23.67 -13.49
N GLU A 131 -11.01 -24.88 -13.22
CA GLU A 131 -11.64 -26.13 -13.67
C GLU A 131 -12.16 -26.93 -12.47
N LEU A 132 -13.43 -27.30 -12.48
CA LEU A 132 -14.10 -28.05 -11.43
C LEU A 132 -14.55 -29.40 -11.98
N ARG A 133 -14.05 -30.49 -11.41
CA ARG A 133 -14.50 -31.85 -11.72
C ARG A 133 -15.68 -32.24 -10.84
N TYR A 134 -16.77 -32.65 -11.45
CA TYR A 134 -17.94 -33.21 -10.75
C TYR A 134 -17.73 -34.69 -10.44
N GLU A 135 -17.89 -35.08 -9.18
CA GLU A 135 -17.76 -36.47 -8.72
C GLU A 135 -19.02 -36.92 -7.97
N ASP A 136 -19.70 -37.92 -8.50
CA ASP A 136 -20.87 -38.58 -7.91
C ASP A 136 -20.60 -40.09 -7.78
N THR A 137 -20.05 -40.46 -6.63
CA THR A 137 -19.67 -41.85 -6.31
C THR A 137 -20.85 -42.72 -5.86
N ALA A 138 -22.04 -42.14 -5.69
CA ALA A 138 -23.23 -42.86 -5.24
C ALA A 138 -24.19 -43.24 -6.38
N ASN A 139 -24.15 -42.52 -7.51
CA ASN A 139 -25.09 -42.69 -8.63
C ASN A 139 -24.43 -43.09 -9.96
N SER A 140 -23.31 -43.84 -9.93
CA SER A 140 -22.66 -44.38 -11.14
C SER A 140 -23.45 -45.54 -11.78
N THR A 141 -24.61 -45.23 -12.37
CA THR A 141 -25.31 -46.11 -13.33
C THR A 141 -25.84 -45.32 -14.52
N ALA A 142 -24.97 -44.60 -15.23
CA ALA A 142 -25.26 -44.12 -16.59
C ALA A 142 -23.97 -44.01 -17.40
N LYS A 143 -23.58 -45.10 -18.07
CA LYS A 143 -22.64 -45.05 -19.19
C LYS A 143 -23.45 -44.89 -20.46
N VAL A 144 -23.72 -43.65 -20.89
CA VAL A 144 -24.10 -43.37 -22.27
C VAL A 144 -22.80 -43.17 -23.05
N GLN A 145 -22.67 -43.88 -24.18
CA GLN A 145 -21.48 -43.90 -25.03
C GLN A 145 -21.14 -42.51 -25.56
N ALA A 146 -19.88 -42.10 -25.43
CA ALA A 146 -19.31 -41.03 -26.25
C ALA A 146 -19.08 -41.53 -27.70
N PRO A 147 -19.28 -40.69 -28.73
CA PRO A 147 -18.78 -40.96 -30.06
C PRO A 147 -17.24 -41.06 -30.03
N SER A 148 -16.72 -42.11 -30.66
CA SER A 148 -15.30 -42.45 -30.70
C SER A 148 -14.51 -41.54 -31.65
N GLY A 149 -13.53 -40.83 -31.13
CA GLY A 149 -12.45 -40.19 -31.88
C GLY A 149 -11.27 -39.85 -30.95
N PRO A 150 -10.01 -40.25 -31.26
CA PRO A 150 -8.90 -40.08 -30.33
C PRO A 150 -8.28 -38.67 -30.42
N ARG A 151 -8.07 -38.03 -29.27
CA ARG A 151 -7.12 -36.92 -29.10
C ARG A 151 -5.96 -37.35 -28.19
N PRO A 152 -4.69 -37.04 -28.51
CA PRO A 152 -3.58 -37.18 -27.58
C PRO A 152 -3.52 -35.99 -26.60
N ARG A 153 -3.00 -36.28 -25.40
CA ARG A 153 -2.67 -35.34 -24.31
C ARG A 153 -1.36 -34.58 -24.60
N PRO A 154 -1.15 -33.37 -24.06
CA PRO A 154 0.17 -32.87 -23.71
C PRO A 154 0.48 -33.14 -22.24
N SER A 155 1.67 -33.71 -22.00
CA SER A 155 2.26 -33.91 -20.67
C SER A 155 3.23 -32.77 -20.35
N ALA A 156 3.24 -32.36 -19.08
CA ALA A 156 4.26 -31.52 -18.49
C ALA A 156 5.63 -32.23 -18.41
N ALA A 157 6.71 -31.43 -18.42
CA ALA A 157 8.12 -31.78 -18.20
C ALA A 157 8.37 -32.38 -16.79
N GLY A 158 9.45 -33.12 -16.47
CA GLY A 158 10.66 -33.55 -17.17
C GLY A 158 11.56 -34.29 -16.16
N GLY A 159 12.52 -35.11 -16.61
CA GLY A 159 13.59 -35.63 -15.73
C GLY A 159 14.17 -37.01 -16.07
N ARG A 160 15.25 -37.01 -16.86
CA ARG A 160 16.44 -37.90 -16.92
C ARG A 160 16.36 -39.36 -16.41
N GLY A 161 16.94 -40.27 -17.21
CA GLY A 161 17.69 -41.44 -16.69
C GLY A 161 17.62 -42.71 -17.53
N SER A 162 18.76 -43.13 -18.07
CA SER A 162 19.02 -44.36 -18.84
C SER A 162 18.62 -45.67 -18.16
N GLY A 163 18.38 -46.72 -18.96
CA GLY A 163 18.65 -48.10 -18.53
C GLY A 163 17.76 -49.20 -19.11
N ALA A 164 18.34 -49.97 -20.03
CA ALA A 164 18.32 -51.44 -20.13
C ALA A 164 16.99 -52.25 -20.10
N VAL A 165 16.81 -53.02 -21.18
CA VAL A 165 16.10 -54.31 -21.32
C VAL A 165 16.54 -55.27 -20.18
N PRO A 166 15.66 -56.08 -19.53
CA PRO A 166 15.30 -57.41 -20.07
C PRO A 166 13.96 -58.07 -19.68
N ALA A 167 13.68 -59.10 -20.50
CA ALA A 167 13.12 -60.44 -20.21
C ALA A 167 11.66 -60.67 -19.75
N ARG A 168 11.05 -61.54 -20.55
CA ARG A 168 9.84 -62.37 -20.41
C ARG A 168 9.73 -63.11 -19.06
N PRO A 169 8.51 -63.50 -18.64
CA PRO A 169 8.22 -64.95 -18.64
C PRO A 169 6.80 -65.34 -19.11
N ALA A 170 6.57 -66.66 -19.09
CA ALA A 170 5.58 -67.50 -19.78
C ALA A 170 4.09 -67.29 -19.44
N PRO A 171 3.20 -68.06 -20.11
CA PRO A 171 2.56 -69.14 -19.35
C PRO A 171 2.49 -70.51 -20.05
N ARG A 172 2.61 -71.58 -19.24
CA ARG A 172 2.08 -72.95 -19.45
C ARG A 172 0.60 -72.92 -19.03
N GLY A 173 -0.34 -73.52 -19.77
CA GLY A 173 -0.75 -74.94 -19.68
C GLY A 173 -1.90 -75.05 -18.65
N GLU A 174 -3.02 -75.75 -18.83
CA GLU A 174 -3.36 -76.95 -19.60
C GLU A 174 -4.89 -77.05 -19.74
N GLY A 175 -5.38 -77.94 -20.61
CA GLY A 175 -6.80 -78.33 -20.65
C GLY A 175 -7.12 -79.32 -21.77
N ARG A 176 -6.65 -80.55 -21.63
CA ARG A 176 -6.85 -81.72 -22.52
C ARG A 176 -8.32 -82.11 -22.71
N SER A 177 -8.63 -82.70 -23.87
CA SER A 177 -9.32 -84.01 -23.96
C SER A 177 -9.12 -84.68 -25.34
N ARG A 178 -8.50 -85.87 -25.30
CA ARG A 178 -8.42 -86.97 -26.30
C ARG A 178 -9.75 -87.77 -26.30
N PRO A 179 -9.98 -88.92 -27.00
CA PRO A 179 -9.06 -89.86 -27.69
C PRO A 179 -9.56 -90.43 -29.07
N GLN A 180 -8.63 -90.93 -29.92
CA GLN A 180 -8.41 -92.34 -30.40
C GLN A 180 -9.58 -92.99 -31.19
N THR A 181 -9.39 -93.71 -32.32
CA THR A 181 -8.57 -94.91 -32.61
C THR A 181 -8.53 -95.13 -34.15
N SER A 182 -7.37 -95.38 -34.76
CA SER A 182 -6.86 -96.66 -35.33
C SER A 182 -7.37 -97.13 -36.71
N ARG A 183 -6.37 -97.36 -37.59
CA ARG A 183 -6.20 -98.45 -38.58
C ARG A 183 -6.82 -98.35 -40.00
N ALA A 184 -5.87 -98.32 -40.95
CA ALA A 184 -5.70 -99.22 -42.11
C ALA A 184 -6.34 -98.91 -43.48
N SER A 185 -5.44 -98.93 -44.48
CA SER A 185 -5.57 -99.44 -45.85
C SER A 185 -6.44 -98.68 -46.87
N ALA A 186 -5.81 -98.17 -47.93
CA ALA A 186 -5.84 -98.78 -49.26
C ALA A 186 -5.44 -97.73 -50.33
N ALA A 187 -4.42 -98.08 -51.12
CA ALA A 187 -4.07 -97.37 -52.33
C ALA A 187 -5.19 -97.55 -53.38
N ALA A 188 -5.56 -96.46 -54.06
CA ALA A 188 -6.30 -96.50 -55.30
C ALA A 188 -5.64 -95.54 -56.28
N GLU A 189 -5.09 -96.12 -57.34
CA GLU A 189 -4.35 -95.45 -58.41
C GLU A 189 -5.23 -94.42 -59.14
N LEU A 190 -4.73 -93.20 -59.31
CA LEU A 190 -5.34 -92.18 -60.15
C LEU A 190 -4.70 -92.22 -61.54
N THR A 191 -5.52 -92.48 -62.56
CA THR A 191 -5.12 -92.53 -63.96
C THR A 191 -4.61 -91.15 -64.47
N PRO A 192 -3.64 -91.14 -65.42
CA PRO A 192 -2.91 -89.93 -65.84
C PRO A 192 -3.72 -88.87 -66.61
N GLU A 193 -4.99 -89.13 -66.97
CA GLU A 193 -5.86 -88.16 -67.64
C GLU A 193 -6.58 -87.21 -66.67
N VAL A 194 -6.97 -87.68 -65.48
CA VAL A 194 -7.67 -86.86 -64.47
C VAL A 194 -6.71 -85.85 -63.83
N LEU A 195 -5.41 -86.18 -63.78
CA LEU A 195 -4.37 -85.31 -63.25
C LEU A 195 -4.11 -84.08 -64.15
N ARG A 196 -4.10 -84.24 -65.48
CA ARG A 196 -3.86 -83.14 -66.44
C ARG A 196 -5.01 -82.13 -66.51
N LYS A 197 -6.26 -82.58 -66.42
CA LYS A 197 -7.44 -81.69 -66.37
C LYS A 197 -7.52 -80.91 -65.04
N ARG A 198 -7.22 -81.57 -63.91
CA ARG A 198 -7.10 -80.89 -62.59
C ARG A 198 -5.91 -79.92 -62.54
N MET A 199 -4.76 -80.24 -63.15
CA MET A 199 -3.61 -79.34 -63.23
C MET A 199 -3.91 -78.07 -64.04
N ARG A 200 -4.59 -78.19 -65.19
CA ARG A 200 -4.98 -77.02 -66.01
C ARG A 200 -6.00 -76.12 -65.31
N ILE A 201 -7.01 -76.70 -64.64
CA ILE A 201 -7.98 -75.95 -63.85
C ILE A 201 -7.31 -75.30 -62.64
N LYS A 202 -6.38 -75.99 -61.97
CA LYS A 202 -5.59 -75.41 -60.88
C LYS A 202 -4.68 -74.27 -61.38
N LEU A 203 -4.03 -74.39 -62.53
CA LEU A 203 -3.19 -73.31 -63.09
C LEU A 203 -4.03 -72.10 -63.52
N ALA A 204 -5.19 -72.31 -64.17
CA ALA A 204 -6.10 -71.23 -64.53
C ALA A 204 -6.69 -70.55 -63.29
N ALA A 205 -7.08 -71.33 -62.27
CA ALA A 205 -7.53 -70.80 -60.99
C ALA A 205 -6.43 -70.03 -60.25
N VAL A 206 -5.18 -70.49 -60.30
CA VAL A 206 -4.01 -69.78 -59.74
C VAL A 206 -3.74 -68.49 -60.51
N GLY A 207 -3.82 -68.49 -61.85
CA GLY A 207 -3.66 -67.29 -62.66
C GLY A 207 -4.73 -66.23 -62.37
N VAL A 208 -5.99 -66.64 -62.26
CA VAL A 208 -7.11 -65.76 -61.85
C VAL A 208 -6.90 -65.26 -60.42
N LEU A 209 -6.45 -66.11 -59.49
CA LEU A 209 -6.11 -65.70 -58.13
C LEU A 209 -5.02 -64.63 -58.13
N VAL A 210 -3.92 -64.84 -58.87
CA VAL A 210 -2.78 -63.91 -58.91
C VAL A 210 -3.20 -62.55 -59.46
N VAL A 211 -4.02 -62.52 -60.51
CA VAL A 211 -4.56 -61.26 -61.06
C VAL A 211 -5.52 -60.58 -60.08
N LEU A 212 -6.37 -61.34 -59.38
CA LEU A 212 -7.25 -60.81 -58.33
C LEU A 212 -6.47 -60.27 -57.13
N PHE A 213 -5.43 -60.96 -56.66
CA PHE A 213 -4.57 -60.53 -55.56
C PHE A 213 -3.68 -59.34 -55.94
N ALA A 214 -3.18 -59.28 -57.18
CA ALA A 214 -2.47 -58.12 -57.71
C ALA A 214 -3.40 -56.90 -57.84
N GLY A 215 -4.62 -57.10 -58.36
CA GLY A 215 -5.65 -56.06 -58.41
C GLY A 215 -6.07 -55.55 -57.03
N LEU A 216 -6.25 -56.45 -56.05
CA LEU A 216 -6.49 -56.10 -54.65
C LEU A 216 -5.29 -55.36 -54.03
N GLY A 217 -4.06 -55.76 -54.36
CA GLY A 217 -2.84 -55.11 -53.89
C GLY A 217 -2.72 -53.66 -54.39
N VAL A 218 -3.01 -53.42 -55.66
CA VAL A 218 -3.03 -52.07 -56.26
C VAL A 218 -4.16 -51.23 -55.66
N ALA A 219 -5.37 -51.79 -55.49
CA ALA A 219 -6.49 -51.10 -54.86
C ALA A 219 -6.19 -50.74 -53.40
N ARG A 220 -5.60 -51.66 -52.63
CA ARG A 220 -5.19 -51.43 -51.24
C ARG A 220 -4.05 -50.42 -51.11
N SER A 221 -3.14 -50.37 -52.09
CA SER A 221 -2.07 -49.38 -52.16
C SER A 221 -2.62 -47.97 -52.44
N ARG A 222 -3.55 -47.82 -53.40
CA ARG A 222 -4.23 -46.54 -53.65
C ARG A 222 -5.04 -46.06 -52.44
N MET A 223 -5.76 -46.95 -51.77
CA MET A 223 -6.50 -46.63 -50.54
C MET A 223 -5.57 -46.18 -49.41
N ARG A 224 -4.39 -46.81 -49.25
CA ARG A 224 -3.38 -46.38 -48.26
C ARG A 224 -2.80 -45.01 -48.60
N HIS A 225 -2.47 -44.74 -49.85
CA HIS A 225 -2.00 -43.42 -50.26
C HIS A 225 -3.05 -42.34 -50.04
N GLN A 226 -4.33 -42.60 -50.35
CA GLN A 226 -5.43 -41.68 -50.06
C GLN A 226 -5.60 -41.44 -48.55
N GLN A 227 -5.48 -42.50 -47.73
CA GLN A 227 -5.53 -42.37 -46.26
C GLN A 227 -4.33 -41.59 -45.70
N GLU A 228 -3.13 -41.79 -46.23
CA GLU A 228 -1.93 -41.05 -45.83
C GLU A 228 -2.01 -39.57 -46.22
N GLU A 229 -2.55 -39.27 -47.41
CA GLU A 229 -2.73 -37.90 -47.92
C GLU A 229 -3.83 -37.16 -47.15
N GLN A 230 -4.97 -37.81 -46.86
CA GLN A 230 -5.99 -37.27 -45.96
C GLN A 230 -5.44 -37.06 -44.54
N GLY A 231 -4.67 -38.01 -44.01
CA GLY A 231 -4.04 -37.87 -42.70
C GLY A 231 -3.06 -36.69 -42.63
N ARG A 232 -2.33 -36.39 -43.72
CA ARG A 232 -1.46 -35.21 -43.82
C ARG A 232 -2.26 -33.91 -43.84
N ILE A 233 -3.31 -33.82 -44.66
CA ILE A 233 -4.18 -32.62 -44.73
C ILE A 233 -4.85 -32.36 -43.37
N GLU A 234 -5.35 -33.41 -42.71
CA GLU A 234 -5.93 -33.29 -41.36
C GLU A 234 -4.88 -32.86 -40.33
N ALA A 235 -3.65 -33.36 -40.40
CA ALA A 235 -2.57 -32.96 -39.49
C ALA A 235 -2.16 -31.49 -39.72
N GLU A 236 -2.05 -31.06 -40.97
CA GLU A 236 -1.75 -29.67 -41.34
C GLU A 236 -2.88 -28.72 -40.89
N GLN A 237 -4.14 -29.10 -41.09
CA GLN A 237 -5.28 -28.33 -40.58
C GLN A 237 -5.32 -28.28 -39.04
N ARG A 238 -4.91 -29.34 -38.33
CA ARG A 238 -4.80 -29.31 -36.86
C ARG A 238 -3.71 -28.35 -36.41
N GLN A 239 -2.53 -28.41 -37.03
CA GLN A 239 -1.43 -27.49 -36.73
C GLN A 239 -1.82 -26.03 -36.99
N TYR A 240 -2.51 -25.76 -38.10
CA TYR A 240 -3.02 -24.43 -38.40
C TYR A 240 -4.02 -23.94 -37.33
N ARG A 241 -4.97 -24.78 -36.92
CA ARG A 241 -5.92 -24.44 -35.83
C ARG A 241 -5.22 -24.20 -34.49
N GLU A 242 -4.20 -25.01 -34.16
CA GLU A 242 -3.41 -24.83 -32.94
C GLU A 242 -2.63 -23.51 -32.96
N GLN A 243 -2.05 -23.13 -34.11
CA GLN A 243 -1.37 -21.85 -34.28
C GLN A 243 -2.33 -20.66 -34.10
N LEU A 244 -3.51 -20.69 -34.73
CA LEU A 244 -4.53 -19.64 -34.57
C LEU A 244 -5.03 -19.55 -33.12
N GLY A 245 -5.26 -20.70 -32.47
CA GLY A 245 -5.64 -20.75 -31.06
C GLY A 245 -4.56 -20.18 -30.13
N GLY A 246 -3.29 -20.45 -30.42
CA GLY A 246 -2.14 -19.87 -29.72
C GLY A 246 -2.11 -18.35 -29.83
N LEU A 247 -2.24 -17.81 -31.05
CA LEU A 247 -2.31 -16.36 -31.31
C LEU A 247 -3.46 -15.69 -30.55
N PHE A 248 -4.64 -16.32 -30.53
CA PHE A 248 -5.78 -15.81 -29.79
C PHE A 248 -5.51 -15.79 -28.28
N GLN A 249 -4.90 -16.85 -27.74
CA GLN A 249 -4.58 -16.92 -26.32
C GLN A 249 -3.51 -15.89 -25.93
N GLU A 250 -2.50 -15.67 -26.77
CA GLU A 250 -1.53 -14.58 -26.60
C GLU A 250 -2.22 -13.22 -26.56
N ALA A 251 -3.14 -12.95 -27.49
CA ALA A 251 -3.92 -11.72 -27.49
C ALA A 251 -4.75 -11.56 -26.21
N LYS A 252 -5.41 -12.61 -25.73
CA LYS A 252 -6.16 -12.59 -24.46
C LYS A 252 -5.26 -12.28 -23.26
N ASN A 253 -4.06 -12.84 -23.22
CA ASN A 253 -3.10 -12.55 -22.16
C ASN A 253 -2.69 -11.07 -22.18
N LEU A 254 -2.42 -10.51 -23.35
CA LEU A 254 -2.12 -9.08 -23.52
C LEU A 254 -3.31 -8.20 -23.09
N VAL A 255 -4.54 -8.59 -23.39
CA VAL A 255 -5.75 -7.91 -22.91
C VAL A 255 -5.82 -7.93 -21.37
N ARG A 256 -5.56 -9.07 -20.75
CA ARG A 256 -5.56 -9.22 -19.28
C ARG A 256 -4.50 -8.35 -18.62
N GLU A 257 -3.35 -8.19 -19.27
CA GLU A 257 -2.27 -7.28 -18.85
C GLU A 257 -2.57 -5.80 -19.16
N GLY A 258 -3.69 -5.53 -19.83
CA GLY A 258 -4.07 -4.19 -20.24
C GLY A 258 -3.11 -3.61 -21.27
N GLN A 259 -2.62 -4.41 -22.22
CA GLN A 259 -1.76 -4.05 -23.35
C GLN A 259 -2.54 -4.06 -24.68
N TRP A 260 -3.62 -3.27 -24.74
CA TRP A 260 -4.58 -3.29 -25.86
C TRP A 260 -4.00 -3.02 -27.24
N ALA A 261 -2.97 -2.17 -27.37
CA ALA A 261 -2.32 -1.92 -28.66
C ALA A 261 -1.61 -3.17 -29.22
N GLN A 262 -0.91 -3.92 -28.37
CA GLN A 262 -0.25 -5.17 -28.77
C GLN A 262 -1.27 -6.28 -29.02
N ALA A 263 -2.31 -6.35 -28.17
CA ALA A 263 -3.42 -7.28 -28.36
C ALA A 263 -4.13 -7.03 -29.70
N LYS A 264 -4.41 -5.77 -30.05
CA LYS A 264 -5.02 -5.40 -31.33
C LYS A 264 -4.20 -5.89 -32.51
N ALA A 265 -2.89 -5.67 -32.52
CA ALA A 265 -2.02 -6.16 -33.60
C ALA A 265 -2.10 -7.69 -33.77
N LYS A 266 -2.14 -8.44 -32.66
CA LYS A 266 -2.29 -9.90 -32.68
C LYS A 266 -3.68 -10.36 -33.14
N LEU A 267 -4.73 -9.63 -32.76
CA LEU A 267 -6.09 -9.90 -33.19
C LEU A 267 -6.30 -9.57 -34.67
N GLU A 268 -5.67 -8.51 -35.19
CA GLU A 268 -5.67 -8.18 -36.63
C GLU A 268 -4.91 -9.23 -37.44
N GLU A 269 -3.76 -9.70 -36.94
CA GLU A 269 -3.02 -10.83 -37.52
C GLU A 269 -3.91 -12.07 -37.61
N LEU A 270 -4.58 -12.43 -36.51
CA LEU A 270 -5.50 -13.57 -36.45
C LEU A 270 -6.71 -13.37 -37.39
N HIS A 271 -7.30 -12.17 -37.41
CA HIS A 271 -8.46 -11.85 -38.25
C HIS A 271 -8.11 -11.89 -39.75
N SER A 272 -6.88 -11.54 -40.13
CA SER A 272 -6.40 -11.64 -41.51
C SER A 272 -6.24 -13.09 -41.99
N GLN A 273 -5.91 -14.00 -41.08
CA GLN A 273 -5.73 -15.43 -41.36
C GLN A 273 -7.05 -16.22 -41.27
N ALA A 274 -7.96 -15.80 -40.39
CA ALA A 274 -9.26 -16.41 -40.17
C ALA A 274 -10.33 -15.34 -39.83
N PRO A 275 -10.99 -14.76 -40.85
CA PRO A 275 -11.98 -13.69 -40.66
C PRO A 275 -13.14 -14.09 -39.75
N ASP A 276 -13.57 -15.35 -39.84
CA ASP A 276 -14.70 -15.91 -39.08
C ASP A 276 -14.30 -16.53 -37.73
N TYR A 277 -13.08 -16.25 -37.22
CA TYR A 277 -12.64 -16.82 -35.94
C TYR A 277 -13.50 -16.27 -34.78
N PRO A 278 -14.17 -17.13 -33.99
CA PRO A 278 -15.12 -16.70 -32.97
C PRO A 278 -14.52 -15.75 -31.92
N GLY A 279 -15.23 -14.65 -31.63
CA GLY A 279 -14.90 -13.70 -30.57
C GLY A 279 -13.84 -12.63 -30.91
N VAL A 280 -13.10 -12.77 -32.02
CA VAL A 280 -12.03 -11.81 -32.38
C VAL A 280 -12.58 -10.41 -32.65
N GLU A 281 -13.73 -10.31 -33.31
CA GLU A 281 -14.35 -9.02 -33.62
C GLU A 281 -14.74 -8.22 -32.37
N ASP A 282 -15.22 -8.89 -31.32
CA ASP A 282 -15.58 -8.24 -30.05
C ASP A 282 -14.34 -7.69 -29.33
N TYR A 283 -13.24 -8.44 -29.35
CA TYR A 283 -11.97 -7.97 -28.81
C TYR A 283 -11.37 -6.81 -29.60
N LEU A 284 -11.49 -6.81 -30.94
CA LEU A 284 -11.07 -5.68 -31.77
C LEU A 284 -11.87 -4.41 -31.46
N LYS A 285 -13.21 -4.52 -31.35
CA LYS A 285 -14.09 -3.42 -30.92
C LYS A 285 -13.78 -2.94 -29.50
N ALA A 286 -13.42 -3.84 -28.59
CA ALA A 286 -12.96 -3.46 -27.26
C ALA A 286 -11.62 -2.70 -27.33
N ALA A 287 -10.66 -3.19 -28.12
CA ALA A 287 -9.36 -2.55 -28.27
C ALA A 287 -9.46 -1.13 -28.85
N GLU A 288 -10.34 -0.90 -29.83
CA GLU A 288 -10.59 0.44 -30.38
C GLU A 288 -11.09 1.46 -29.35
N ARG A 289 -11.87 1.00 -28.37
CA ARG A 289 -12.35 1.82 -27.25
C ARG A 289 -11.29 2.02 -26.18
N GLU A 290 -10.49 1.00 -25.88
CA GLU A 290 -9.55 1.04 -24.76
C GLU A 290 -8.17 1.63 -25.09
N ILE A 291 -7.70 1.53 -26.33
CA ILE A 291 -6.40 2.12 -26.73
C ILE A 291 -6.33 3.64 -26.45
N PRO A 292 -7.36 4.45 -26.77
CA PRO A 292 -7.39 5.87 -26.39
C PRO A 292 -7.33 6.09 -24.86
N ASN A 293 -8.07 5.27 -24.09
CA ASN A 293 -8.07 5.34 -22.63
C ASN A 293 -6.66 5.05 -22.05
N GLN A 294 -5.94 4.07 -22.59
CA GLN A 294 -4.54 3.83 -22.23
C GLN A 294 -3.65 5.03 -22.54
N GLY A 295 -3.84 5.67 -23.70
CA GLY A 295 -3.09 6.87 -24.10
C GLY A 295 -3.31 8.03 -23.12
N HIS A 296 -4.54 8.23 -22.67
CA HIS A 296 -4.88 9.21 -21.63
C HIS A 296 -4.20 8.88 -20.28
N LEU A 297 -4.21 7.61 -19.85
CA LEU A 297 -3.52 7.17 -18.63
C LEU A 297 -2.00 7.35 -18.71
N ALA A 298 -1.37 7.02 -19.84
CA ALA A 298 0.06 7.24 -20.06
C ALA A 298 0.43 8.73 -20.05
N THR A 299 -0.44 9.57 -20.64
CA THR A 299 -0.29 11.03 -20.58
C THR A 299 -0.39 11.53 -19.14
N ALA A 300 -1.35 11.03 -18.36
CA ALA A 300 -1.50 11.38 -16.96
C ALA A 300 -0.26 10.99 -16.14
N GLN A 301 0.26 9.78 -16.34
CA GLN A 301 1.45 9.30 -15.65
C GLN A 301 2.69 10.15 -15.98
N THR A 302 2.84 10.56 -17.24
CA THR A 302 3.92 11.44 -17.68
C THR A 302 3.81 12.83 -17.05
N ALA A 303 2.60 13.40 -17.00
CA ALA A 303 2.33 14.69 -16.36
C ALA A 303 2.62 14.64 -14.84
N LEU A 304 2.24 13.55 -14.16
CA LEU A 304 2.57 13.32 -12.75
C LEU A 304 4.10 13.27 -12.52
N GLY A 305 4.84 12.60 -13.41
CA GLY A 305 6.30 12.56 -13.34
C GLY A 305 6.97 13.94 -13.46
N LYS A 306 6.31 14.89 -14.13
CA LYS A 306 6.74 16.29 -14.26
C LYS A 306 6.19 17.22 -13.16
N GLY A 307 5.29 16.73 -12.29
CA GLY A 307 4.62 17.54 -11.28
C GLY A 307 3.46 18.40 -11.81
N GLU A 308 2.99 18.16 -13.03
CA GLU A 308 1.92 18.92 -13.70
C GLU A 308 0.53 18.38 -13.30
N LEU A 309 0.07 18.71 -12.08
CA LEU A 309 -1.17 18.16 -11.50
C LEU A 309 -2.42 18.42 -12.36
N ALA A 310 -2.58 19.63 -12.90
CA ALA A 310 -3.72 19.98 -13.73
C ALA A 310 -3.77 19.18 -15.05
N ASN A 311 -2.61 18.99 -15.70
CA ASN A 311 -2.50 18.19 -16.92
C ASN A 311 -2.79 16.71 -16.65
N ALA A 312 -2.29 16.19 -15.52
CA ALA A 312 -2.57 14.83 -15.09
C ALA A 312 -4.07 14.62 -14.82
N LYS A 313 -4.73 15.56 -14.12
CA LYS A 313 -6.17 15.52 -13.89
C LYS A 313 -6.95 15.56 -15.20
N ALA A 314 -6.64 16.50 -16.09
CA ALA A 314 -7.31 16.64 -17.36
C ALA A 314 -7.16 15.39 -18.25
N ALA A 315 -6.02 14.70 -18.18
CA ALA A 315 -5.82 13.43 -18.86
C ALA A 315 -6.65 12.30 -18.25
N ILE A 316 -6.71 12.18 -16.92
CA ILE A 316 -7.55 11.18 -16.23
C ILE A 316 -9.04 11.40 -16.51
N ASP A 317 -9.50 12.66 -16.54
CA ASP A 317 -10.90 13.01 -16.79
C ASP A 317 -11.36 12.67 -18.23
N LYS A 318 -10.42 12.50 -19.17
CA LYS A 318 -10.72 12.04 -20.54
C LYS A 318 -10.93 10.53 -20.64
N VAL A 319 -10.56 9.76 -19.62
CA VAL A 319 -10.78 8.32 -19.62
C VAL A 319 -12.27 8.04 -19.43
N SER A 320 -12.84 7.21 -20.31
CA SER A 320 -14.25 6.88 -20.24
C SER A 320 -14.61 6.16 -18.93
N SER A 321 -15.82 6.40 -18.39
CA SER A 321 -16.28 5.79 -17.14
C SER A 321 -16.58 4.30 -17.23
N ASP A 322 -16.85 3.80 -18.44
CA ASP A 322 -17.13 2.38 -18.74
C ASP A 322 -15.89 1.58 -19.15
N THR A 323 -14.69 2.18 -19.02
CA THR A 323 -13.42 1.52 -19.35
C THR A 323 -13.22 0.22 -18.57
N GLN A 324 -12.65 -0.77 -19.25
CA GLN A 324 -12.16 -2.01 -18.63
C GLN A 324 -10.87 -1.78 -17.81
N LEU A 325 -10.24 -0.61 -17.91
CA LEU A 325 -9.02 -0.23 -17.19
C LEU A 325 -9.27 0.37 -15.79
N TYR A 326 -10.36 -0.04 -15.13
CA TYR A 326 -10.83 0.55 -13.87
C TYR A 326 -9.74 0.67 -12.79
N GLU A 327 -8.98 -0.41 -12.52
CA GLU A 327 -7.93 -0.39 -11.49
C GLU A 327 -6.77 0.56 -11.85
N GLN A 328 -6.46 0.72 -13.14
CA GLN A 328 -5.44 1.68 -13.58
C GLN A 328 -5.92 3.13 -13.36
N VAL A 329 -7.18 3.42 -13.70
CA VAL A 329 -7.80 4.74 -13.45
C VAL A 329 -7.82 5.07 -11.95
N LYS A 330 -8.26 4.12 -11.13
CA LYS A 330 -8.27 4.24 -9.67
C LYS A 330 -6.87 4.50 -9.12
N THR A 331 -5.87 3.78 -9.61
CA THR A 331 -4.47 3.98 -9.23
C THR A 331 -3.97 5.36 -9.67
N ALA A 332 -4.27 5.80 -10.90
CA ALA A 332 -3.89 7.12 -11.39
C ALA A 332 -4.51 8.25 -10.57
N ARG A 333 -5.80 8.14 -10.21
CA ARG A 333 -6.48 9.10 -9.33
C ARG A 333 -5.84 9.16 -7.95
N LYS A 334 -5.51 8.00 -7.36
CA LYS A 334 -4.80 7.95 -6.08
C LYS A 334 -3.44 8.64 -6.18
N ASN A 335 -2.65 8.31 -7.20
CA ASN A 335 -1.33 8.91 -7.41
C ASN A 335 -1.39 10.44 -7.62
N LEU A 336 -2.45 10.95 -8.25
CA LEU A 336 -2.69 12.38 -8.40
C LEU A 336 -2.92 13.06 -7.04
N VAL A 337 -3.72 12.46 -6.16
CA VAL A 337 -3.94 12.97 -4.79
C VAL A 337 -2.63 12.92 -4.00
N ASP A 338 -1.93 11.78 -4.01
CA ASP A 338 -0.65 11.62 -3.32
C ASP A 338 0.40 12.65 -3.79
N ALA A 339 0.41 12.98 -5.09
CA ALA A 339 1.28 14.01 -5.65
C ALA A 339 0.90 15.43 -5.17
N ALA A 340 -0.40 15.74 -5.05
CA ALA A 340 -0.86 17.00 -4.50
C ALA A 340 -0.50 17.15 -3.01
N ASP A 341 -0.67 16.10 -2.21
CA ASP A 341 -0.27 16.06 -0.80
C ASP A 341 1.24 16.26 -0.64
N LYS A 342 2.05 15.63 -1.50
CA LYS A 342 3.51 15.80 -1.51
C LYS A 342 3.88 17.26 -1.80
N ARG A 343 3.31 17.87 -2.84
CA ARG A 343 3.54 19.28 -3.17
C ARG A 343 3.11 20.22 -2.04
N THR A 344 2.01 19.92 -1.37
CA THR A 344 1.55 20.70 -0.21
C THR A 344 2.54 20.63 0.96
N LYS A 345 3.16 19.48 1.20
CA LYS A 345 4.24 19.34 2.21
C LYS A 345 5.49 20.14 1.82
N GLU A 346 5.88 20.12 0.54
CA GLU A 346 6.99 20.94 0.03
C GLU A 346 6.70 22.44 0.20
N ALA A 347 5.48 22.89 -0.09
CA ALA A 347 5.05 24.26 0.15
C ALA A 347 5.13 24.65 1.64
N LYS A 348 4.75 23.74 2.55
CA LYS A 348 4.88 23.98 3.99
C LYS A 348 6.35 24.18 4.40
N GLN A 349 7.26 23.35 3.90
CA GLN A 349 8.69 23.52 4.15
C GLN A 349 9.22 24.87 3.67
N GLN A 350 8.81 25.31 2.46
CA GLN A 350 9.19 26.63 1.93
C GLN A 350 8.62 27.78 2.78
N LEU A 351 7.37 27.67 3.26
CA LEU A 351 6.74 28.65 4.13
C LEU A 351 7.48 28.78 5.47
N ASP A 352 7.92 27.66 6.04
CA ASP A 352 8.62 27.61 7.34
C ASP A 352 10.02 28.24 7.28
N MET A 353 10.64 28.37 6.09
CA MET A 353 11.92 29.06 5.90
C MET A 353 11.83 30.57 6.18
N ARG A 354 10.63 31.18 6.15
CA ARG A 354 10.39 32.61 6.41
C ARG A 354 11.25 33.57 5.54
N GLN A 355 11.60 33.14 4.32
CA GLN A 355 12.26 33.98 3.31
C GLN A 355 11.24 34.39 2.25
N LEU A 356 11.24 35.66 1.81
CA LEU A 356 10.21 36.18 0.89
C LEU A 356 10.06 35.31 -0.37
N GLU A 357 11.17 34.98 -1.04
CA GLU A 357 11.14 34.12 -2.24
C GLU A 357 10.62 32.71 -1.96
N ALA A 358 10.97 32.13 -0.80
CA ALA A 358 10.48 30.82 -0.40
C ALA A 358 8.97 30.84 -0.13
N VAL A 359 8.48 31.88 0.55
CA VAL A 359 7.04 32.06 0.81
C VAL A 359 6.28 32.30 -0.50
N GLN A 360 6.85 33.05 -1.45
CA GLN A 360 6.28 33.20 -2.80
C GLN A 360 6.20 31.86 -3.55
N ARG A 361 7.25 31.02 -3.47
CA ARG A 361 7.22 29.66 -4.02
C ARG A 361 6.16 28.79 -3.34
N ALA A 362 6.04 28.85 -2.02
CA ALA A 362 5.00 28.13 -1.27
C ALA A 362 3.60 28.51 -1.74
N LYS A 363 3.36 29.82 -1.96
CA LYS A 363 2.09 30.30 -2.51
C LYS A 363 1.84 29.78 -3.92
N ALA A 364 2.82 29.86 -4.82
CA ALA A 364 2.68 29.35 -6.19
C ALA A 364 2.36 27.85 -6.23
N ILE A 365 3.06 27.04 -5.43
CA ILE A 365 2.80 25.59 -5.34
C ILE A 365 1.35 25.33 -4.88
N THR A 366 0.88 26.05 -3.87
CA THR A 366 -0.48 25.86 -3.34
C THR A 366 -1.55 26.43 -4.27
N ASP A 367 -1.27 27.49 -5.04
CA ASP A 367 -2.16 27.98 -6.10
C ASP A 367 -2.41 26.89 -7.15
N ASP A 368 -1.36 26.21 -7.62
CA ASP A 368 -1.49 25.10 -8.58
C ASP A 368 -2.26 23.90 -8.00
N VAL A 369 -2.01 23.57 -6.72
CA VAL A 369 -2.72 22.48 -6.02
C VAL A 369 -4.20 22.81 -5.95
N LEU A 370 -4.57 24.03 -5.55
CA LEU A 370 -5.96 24.48 -5.42
C LEU A 370 -6.66 24.65 -6.77
N ALA A 371 -5.92 24.97 -7.84
CA ALA A 371 -6.47 24.96 -9.20
C ALA A 371 -6.90 23.54 -9.63
N THR A 372 -6.22 22.50 -9.14
CA THR A 372 -6.54 21.10 -9.43
C THR A 372 -7.56 20.52 -8.44
N PHE A 373 -7.43 20.90 -7.16
CA PHE A 373 -8.21 20.43 -6.02
C PHE A 373 -8.70 21.61 -5.15
N PRO A 374 -9.81 22.26 -5.53
CA PRO A 374 -10.31 23.44 -4.81
C PRO A 374 -10.60 23.22 -3.33
N ASP A 375 -10.97 21.99 -2.96
CA ASP A 375 -11.33 21.60 -1.59
C ASP A 375 -10.14 21.06 -0.77
N HIS A 376 -8.90 21.17 -1.27
CA HIS A 376 -7.72 20.69 -0.57
C HIS A 376 -7.44 21.54 0.68
N ARG A 377 -7.83 21.01 1.86
CA ARG A 377 -7.78 21.72 3.15
C ARG A 377 -6.41 22.32 3.48
N ASP A 378 -5.36 21.50 3.47
CA ASP A 378 -4.02 21.93 3.87
C ASP A 378 -3.42 22.94 2.87
N GLY A 379 -3.62 22.70 1.57
CA GLY A 379 -3.25 23.63 0.51
C GLY A 379 -3.86 25.01 0.72
N LYS A 380 -5.15 25.08 1.09
CA LYS A 380 -5.84 26.34 1.39
C LYS A 380 -5.25 27.07 2.60
N LEU A 381 -5.02 26.35 3.70
CA LEU A 381 -4.43 26.93 4.91
C LEU A 381 -3.03 27.52 4.64
N ILE A 382 -2.20 26.77 3.92
CA ILE A 382 -0.83 27.20 3.57
C ILE A 382 -0.88 28.37 2.59
N ASN A 383 -1.78 28.36 1.60
CA ASN A 383 -1.95 29.47 0.66
C ASN A 383 -2.34 30.77 1.36
N ASP A 384 -3.33 30.71 2.25
CA ASP A 384 -3.82 31.85 3.03
C ASP A 384 -2.75 32.36 4.01
N GLU A 385 -1.96 31.48 4.63
CA GLU A 385 -0.81 31.87 5.46
C GLU A 385 0.28 32.54 4.59
N ALA A 386 0.65 31.93 3.47
CA ALA A 386 1.67 32.47 2.56
C ALA A 386 1.27 33.86 2.03
N ALA A 387 0.01 34.04 1.63
CA ALA A 387 -0.51 35.33 1.19
C ALA A 387 -0.41 36.41 2.28
N ARG A 388 -0.76 36.08 3.53
CA ARG A 388 -0.62 36.99 4.68
C ARG A 388 0.84 37.35 4.95
N VAL A 389 1.73 36.36 4.96
CA VAL A 389 3.16 36.56 5.20
C VAL A 389 3.79 37.41 4.10
N ILE A 390 3.44 37.18 2.83
CA ILE A 390 3.90 38.03 1.71
C ILE A 390 3.40 39.46 1.90
N ALA A 391 2.12 39.65 2.22
CA ALA A 391 1.54 40.98 2.43
C ALA A 391 2.20 41.72 3.59
N ASP A 392 2.58 41.03 4.67
CA ASP A 392 3.32 41.62 5.79
C ASP A 392 4.78 41.93 5.40
N MET A 393 5.48 41.02 4.72
CA MET A 393 6.88 41.20 4.29
C MET A 393 7.06 42.28 3.22
N THR A 394 6.05 42.48 2.37
CA THR A 394 6.06 43.48 1.29
C THR A 394 5.35 44.78 1.66
N ARG A 395 4.79 44.85 2.88
CA ARG A 395 4.16 46.08 3.37
C ARG A 395 5.22 47.17 3.39
N PRO A 396 5.06 48.25 2.61
CA PRO A 396 5.99 49.36 2.68
C PRO A 396 5.98 49.90 4.11
N ASP A 397 7.15 50.15 4.67
CA ASP A 397 7.23 50.81 5.97
C ASP A 397 6.39 52.08 5.91
N PRO A 398 5.55 52.34 6.94
CA PRO A 398 4.83 53.59 6.99
C PRO A 398 5.86 54.71 6.86
N VAL A 399 5.70 55.53 5.81
CA VAL A 399 6.56 56.70 5.59
C VAL A 399 6.41 57.57 6.83
N ARG A 400 7.36 57.44 7.76
CA ARG A 400 7.54 58.42 8.82
C ARG A 400 7.99 59.67 8.10
N VAL A 401 7.05 60.58 7.84
CA VAL A 401 7.40 61.98 7.62
C VAL A 401 8.30 62.33 8.80
N ALA A 402 9.58 62.58 8.53
CA ALA A 402 10.52 62.91 9.58
C ALA A 402 9.96 64.14 10.29
N ALA A 403 9.41 63.94 11.49
CA ALA A 403 9.13 65.03 12.38
C ALA A 403 10.43 65.84 12.50
N ALA A 404 10.32 67.17 12.46
CA ALA A 404 11.47 68.04 12.66
C ALA A 404 12.33 67.47 13.80
N PRO A 405 13.65 67.32 13.62
CA PRO A 405 14.50 66.58 14.55
C PRO A 405 14.26 67.11 15.96
N LYS A 406 13.95 66.20 16.88
CA LYS A 406 13.65 66.54 18.27
C LYS A 406 14.76 67.47 18.78
N PRO A 407 14.45 68.64 19.37
CA PRO A 407 15.49 69.60 19.75
C PRO A 407 16.48 69.08 20.80
N TRP A 408 16.13 67.99 21.50
CA TRP A 408 16.99 67.29 22.45
C TRP A 408 17.78 66.12 21.86
N GLU A 409 17.58 65.75 20.60
CA GLU A 409 18.26 64.60 19.97
C GLU A 409 19.80 64.71 20.03
N PRO A 410 20.43 65.88 19.76
CA PRO A 410 21.88 66.02 19.88
C PRO A 410 22.39 65.80 21.32
N ALA A 411 21.55 66.05 22.34
CA ALA A 411 21.91 65.76 23.72
C ALA A 411 21.91 64.25 24.00
N VAL A 412 20.95 63.51 23.43
CA VAL A 412 20.89 62.05 23.55
C VAL A 412 22.12 61.42 22.89
N ASP A 413 22.55 61.90 21.73
CA ASP A 413 23.75 61.40 21.05
C ASP A 413 25.02 61.64 21.89
N ARG A 414 25.21 62.86 22.41
CA ARG A 414 26.31 63.16 23.35
C ARG A 414 26.29 62.26 24.59
N PHE A 415 25.11 62.05 25.16
CA PHE A 415 24.93 61.16 26.31
C PHE A 415 25.32 59.72 25.97
N ARG A 416 24.87 59.17 24.83
CA ARG A 416 25.20 57.81 24.39
C ARG A 416 26.70 57.59 24.22
N ASP A 417 27.40 58.62 23.77
CA ASP A 417 28.86 58.64 23.62
C ASP A 417 29.64 58.79 24.92
N GLY A 418 28.97 59.11 26.03
CA GLY A 418 29.58 59.27 27.36
C GLY A 418 29.76 60.72 27.81
N ASP A 419 29.36 61.71 27.00
CA ASP A 419 29.47 63.13 27.33
C ASP A 419 28.22 63.64 28.05
N VAL A 420 28.11 63.29 29.33
CA VAL A 420 27.01 63.72 30.21
C VAL A 420 26.97 65.24 30.35
N SER A 421 28.12 65.91 30.47
CA SER A 421 28.23 67.37 30.57
C SER A 421 27.71 68.09 29.33
N GLY A 422 28.12 67.63 28.14
CA GLY A 422 27.68 68.18 26.86
C GLY A 422 26.19 67.92 26.62
N ALA A 423 25.68 66.76 27.01
CA ALA A 423 24.24 66.47 26.98
C ALA A 423 23.44 67.47 27.84
N VAL A 424 23.88 67.73 29.09
CA VAL A 424 23.22 68.73 29.97
C VAL A 424 23.28 70.14 29.37
N ALA A 425 24.40 70.53 28.77
CA ALA A 425 24.54 71.85 28.15
C ALA A 425 23.54 72.05 26.99
N ILE A 426 23.37 71.03 26.13
CA ILE A 426 22.40 71.06 25.02
C ILE A 426 20.96 71.10 25.57
N LEU A 427 20.67 70.31 26.61
CA LEU A 427 19.34 70.27 27.22
C LEU A 427 18.96 71.59 27.90
N ASN A 428 19.93 72.24 28.56
CA ASN A 428 19.73 73.56 29.14
C ASN A 428 19.40 74.60 28.07
N ALA A 429 20.07 74.55 26.91
CA ALA A 429 19.80 75.46 25.79
C ALA A 429 18.41 75.26 25.17
N CYS A 430 17.85 74.04 25.21
CA CYS A 430 16.50 73.75 24.69
C CYS A 430 15.39 73.77 25.76
N ALA A 431 15.72 73.89 27.04
CA ALA A 431 14.76 73.86 28.16
C ALA A 431 13.67 74.93 28.09
N ALA A 432 13.98 76.11 27.54
CA ALA A 432 13.01 77.19 27.35
C ALA A 432 12.02 76.92 26.21
N LYS A 433 12.37 76.06 25.24
CA LYS A 433 11.61 75.81 24.02
C LYS A 433 10.78 74.53 24.08
N ALA A 434 11.21 73.53 24.87
CA ALA A 434 10.51 72.26 25.00
C ALA A 434 10.53 71.76 26.46
N PRO A 435 9.38 71.45 27.08
CA PRO A 435 9.33 70.94 28.45
C PRO A 435 10.04 69.58 28.60
N GLN A 436 10.08 68.77 27.52
CA GLN A 436 10.82 67.50 27.51
C GLN A 436 12.31 67.71 27.77
N CYS A 437 12.92 68.82 27.32
CA CYS A 437 14.33 69.11 27.58
C CYS A 437 14.61 69.25 29.08
N LYS A 438 13.69 69.85 29.84
CA LYS A 438 13.82 70.00 31.30
C LYS A 438 13.72 68.66 32.02
N GLN A 439 12.79 67.79 31.59
CA GLN A 439 12.66 66.44 32.12
C GLN A 439 13.91 65.59 31.84
N LEU A 440 14.35 65.57 30.57
CA LEU A 440 15.53 64.81 30.15
C LEU A 440 16.80 65.30 30.86
N MET A 441 16.93 66.61 31.09
CA MET A 441 18.05 67.17 31.85
C MET A 441 18.09 66.65 33.29
N GLY A 442 16.92 66.54 33.93
CA GLY A 442 16.80 65.93 35.25
C GLY A 442 17.28 64.47 35.26
N GLN A 443 16.83 63.68 34.28
CA GLN A 443 17.23 62.28 34.12
C GLN A 443 18.73 62.12 33.86
N VAL A 444 19.31 62.92 32.96
CA VAL A 444 20.75 62.90 32.63
C VAL A 444 21.60 63.32 33.84
N THR A 445 21.13 64.29 34.63
CA THR A 445 21.83 64.74 35.84
C THR A 445 21.77 63.67 36.93
N GLU A 446 20.60 63.05 37.15
CA GLU A 446 20.44 61.92 38.08
C GLU A 446 21.35 60.75 37.67
N PHE A 447 21.35 60.41 36.38
CA PHE A 447 22.22 59.37 35.82
C PHE A 447 23.70 59.68 36.09
N GLY A 448 24.16 60.90 35.79
CA GLY A 448 25.55 61.31 35.99
C GLY A 448 25.97 61.22 37.46
N ASN A 449 25.09 61.60 38.39
CA ASN A 449 25.36 61.51 39.83
C ASN A 449 25.47 60.06 40.32
N LEU A 450 24.62 59.16 39.81
CA LEU A 450 24.71 57.73 40.10
C LEU A 450 25.98 57.12 39.48
N TYR A 451 26.27 57.45 38.22
CA TYR A 451 27.42 56.91 37.48
C TYR A 451 28.76 57.32 38.10
N LYS A 452 28.87 58.53 38.68
CA LYS A 452 30.05 58.94 39.46
C LYS A 452 30.35 58.04 40.67
N LYS A 453 29.32 57.39 41.21
CA LYS A 453 29.40 56.46 42.34
C LYS A 453 29.22 55.02 41.91
N LEU A 454 29.46 54.69 40.63
CA LEU A 454 29.21 53.36 40.06
C LEU A 454 29.85 52.24 40.89
N GLU A 455 31.01 52.52 41.50
CA GLU A 455 31.73 51.58 42.34
C GLU A 455 31.12 51.30 43.71
N ASP A 456 30.23 52.16 44.19
CA ASP A 456 29.56 52.02 45.49
C ASP A 456 28.08 51.64 45.32
N LEU A 457 27.57 51.59 44.09
CA LEU A 457 26.17 51.25 43.84
C LEU A 457 25.89 49.78 44.12
N ASP A 458 24.81 49.56 44.88
CA ASP A 458 24.18 48.27 45.07
C ASP A 458 23.32 47.87 43.85
N ALA A 459 22.72 46.68 43.92
CA ALA A 459 21.87 46.17 42.83
C ALA A 459 20.71 47.13 42.47
N LYS A 460 20.14 47.81 43.47
CA LYS A 460 19.02 48.76 43.27
C LYS A 460 19.50 50.03 42.56
N GLY A 461 20.63 50.58 42.99
CA GLY A 461 21.26 51.73 42.38
C GLY A 461 21.66 51.47 40.92
N LEU A 462 22.26 50.31 40.64
CA LEU A 462 22.59 49.90 39.28
C LEU A 462 21.35 49.71 38.40
N SER A 463 20.28 49.09 38.92
CA SER A 463 19.02 48.98 38.20
C SER A 463 18.40 50.34 37.88
N ARG A 464 18.45 51.30 38.81
CA ARG A 464 17.96 52.67 38.58
C ARG A 464 18.78 53.37 37.50
N LEU A 465 20.10 53.20 37.52
CA LEU A 465 21.02 53.76 36.53
C LEU A 465 20.73 53.20 35.12
N LEU A 466 20.53 51.88 34.99
CA LEU A 466 20.16 51.25 33.72
C LEU A 466 18.77 51.67 33.22
N ALA A 467 17.82 51.86 34.13
CA ALA A 467 16.50 52.38 33.78
C ALA A 467 16.58 53.82 33.25
N LEU A 468 17.35 54.70 33.91
CA LEU A 468 17.59 56.07 33.44
C LEU A 468 18.27 56.08 32.06
N ASP A 469 19.27 55.23 31.83
CA ASP A 469 19.89 55.10 30.50
C ASP A 469 18.87 54.75 29.42
N LYS A 470 18.03 53.75 29.70
CA LYS A 470 16.98 53.30 28.78
C LYS A 470 16.00 54.43 28.48
N ASP A 471 15.58 55.17 29.51
CA ASP A 471 14.65 56.28 29.38
C ASP A 471 15.27 57.46 28.61
N ILE A 472 16.53 57.80 28.86
CA ILE A 472 17.24 58.91 28.18
C ILE A 472 17.49 58.58 26.71
N THR A 473 17.83 57.32 26.41
CA THR A 473 18.28 56.90 25.08
C THR A 473 17.17 56.38 24.17
N ASP A 474 15.92 56.36 24.64
CA ASP A 474 14.80 55.67 24.01
C ASP A 474 15.15 54.18 23.72
N GLY A 475 15.88 53.54 24.65
CA GLY A 475 16.31 52.14 24.55
C GLY A 475 17.50 51.86 23.63
N ARG A 476 18.11 52.87 23.00
CA ARG A 476 19.30 52.69 22.14
C ARG A 476 20.58 52.36 22.90
N GLY A 477 20.58 52.55 24.23
CA GLY A 477 21.69 52.27 25.13
C GLY A 477 22.87 53.24 24.98
N SER A 478 23.60 53.46 26.08
CA SER A 478 24.89 54.17 26.07
C SER A 478 26.09 53.24 26.32
N LYS A 479 27.30 53.75 26.05
CA LYS A 479 28.56 53.08 26.44
C LYS A 479 28.66 52.90 27.96
N MET A 480 28.16 53.88 28.73
CA MET A 480 28.17 53.88 30.20
C MET A 480 27.26 52.77 30.78
N ALA A 481 26.10 52.55 30.16
CA ALA A 481 25.19 51.49 30.59
C ALA A 481 25.73 50.08 30.37
N ARG A 482 26.62 49.86 29.39
CA ARG A 482 27.30 48.55 29.25
C ARG A 482 28.13 48.22 30.49
N ASN A 483 28.94 49.17 30.96
CA ASN A 483 29.78 48.98 32.15
C ASN A 483 28.93 48.71 33.40
N ALA A 484 27.86 49.50 33.58
CA ALA A 484 26.93 49.30 34.69
C ALA A 484 26.16 47.97 34.59
N GLY A 485 25.79 47.57 33.36
CA GLY A 485 25.11 46.32 33.04
C GLY A 485 25.94 45.11 33.43
N THR A 486 27.21 45.05 33.03
CA THR A 486 28.13 43.96 33.40
C THR A 486 28.30 43.85 34.92
N ARG A 487 28.40 44.99 35.63
CA ARG A 487 28.51 45.01 37.09
C ARG A 487 27.22 44.52 37.77
N ALA A 488 26.07 45.02 37.33
CA ALA A 488 24.76 44.59 37.82
C ALA A 488 24.55 43.09 37.59
N ALA A 489 24.90 42.61 36.39
CA ALA A 489 24.83 41.21 36.02
C ALA A 489 25.72 40.35 36.92
N THR A 490 26.92 40.80 37.26
CA THR A 490 27.81 40.09 38.18
C THR A 490 27.22 39.97 39.59
N ILE A 491 26.59 41.03 40.11
CA ILE A 491 25.93 41.01 41.42
C ILE A 491 24.75 40.04 41.41
N TYR A 492 23.87 40.16 40.42
CA TYR A 492 22.72 39.26 40.28
C TYR A 492 23.15 37.81 40.06
N TYR A 493 24.20 37.57 39.27
CA TYR A 493 24.76 36.24 39.08
C TYR A 493 25.27 35.63 40.38
N LYS A 494 25.99 36.39 41.23
CA LYS A 494 26.42 35.91 42.56
C LYS A 494 25.23 35.54 43.44
N SER A 495 24.18 36.37 43.45
CA SER A 495 22.94 36.07 44.16
C SER A 495 22.22 34.84 43.59
N ALA A 496 22.19 34.67 42.27
CA ALA A 496 21.61 33.51 41.60
C ALA A 496 22.36 32.22 41.94
N ALA A 497 23.69 32.25 41.90
CA ALA A 497 24.54 31.12 42.24
C ALA A 497 24.37 30.71 43.72
N GLY A 498 24.33 31.69 44.63
CA GLY A 498 24.06 31.45 46.05
C GLY A 498 22.67 30.86 46.29
N ALA A 499 21.63 31.40 45.65
CA ALA A 499 20.28 30.87 45.73
C ALA A 499 20.17 29.44 45.16
N LYS A 500 20.85 29.16 44.04
CA LYS A 500 20.90 27.82 43.44
C LYS A 500 21.56 26.82 44.38
N ALA A 501 22.69 27.19 45.00
CA ALA A 501 23.40 26.35 45.97
C ALA A 501 22.56 26.09 47.23
N ALA A 502 21.75 27.06 47.65
CA ALA A 502 20.83 26.93 48.79
C ALA A 502 19.50 26.22 48.46
N GLY A 503 19.31 25.73 47.23
CA GLY A 503 18.06 25.08 46.80
C GLY A 503 16.87 26.02 46.62
N GLN A 504 17.09 27.34 46.61
CA GLN A 504 16.04 28.35 46.44
C GLN A 504 15.76 28.60 44.95
N TRP A 505 15.12 27.65 44.28
CA TRP A 505 14.96 27.61 42.81
C TRP A 505 14.31 28.86 42.21
N SER A 506 13.23 29.34 42.81
CA SER A 506 12.52 30.54 42.34
C SER A 506 13.42 31.78 42.37
N ARG A 507 14.15 31.98 43.48
CA ARG A 507 15.11 33.09 43.62
C ARG A 507 16.29 32.94 42.68
N ALA A 508 16.79 31.71 42.49
CA ALA A 508 17.87 31.44 41.55
C ALA A 508 17.48 31.81 40.11
N MET A 509 16.27 31.42 39.69
CA MET A 509 15.73 31.77 38.38
C MET A 509 15.51 33.29 38.25
N GLU A 510 14.91 33.93 39.26
CA GLU A 510 14.67 35.38 39.27
C GLU A 510 15.98 36.17 39.11
N PHE A 511 16.99 35.86 39.93
CA PHE A 511 18.28 36.56 39.87
C PHE A 511 19.04 36.26 38.58
N ALA A 512 19.01 35.03 38.07
CA ALA A 512 19.66 34.70 36.80
C ALA A 512 19.03 35.47 35.62
N ARG A 513 17.70 35.62 35.60
CA ARG A 513 17.02 36.44 34.60
C ARG A 513 17.36 37.91 34.73
N ARG A 514 17.43 38.46 35.95
CA ARG A 514 17.86 39.85 36.18
C ARG A 514 19.30 40.09 35.71
N ALA A 515 20.19 39.10 35.89
CA ALA A 515 21.54 39.18 35.37
C ALA A 515 21.55 39.26 33.83
N LEU A 516 20.76 38.41 33.15
CA LEU A 516 20.63 38.43 31.69
C LEU A 516 19.92 39.69 31.15
N GLN A 517 19.02 40.28 31.94
CA GLN A 517 18.39 41.55 31.60
C GLN A 517 19.40 42.71 31.66
N ALA A 518 20.34 42.66 32.61
CA ALA A 518 21.40 43.66 32.74
C ALA A 518 22.54 43.45 31.72
N ASP A 519 22.89 42.20 31.43
CA ASP A 519 23.88 41.82 30.44
C ASP A 519 23.45 40.52 29.72
N PRO A 520 22.85 40.64 28.52
CA PRO A 520 22.39 39.48 27.75
C PRO A 520 23.51 38.50 27.35
N ALA A 521 24.77 38.94 27.33
CA ALA A 521 25.92 38.11 26.99
C ALA A 521 26.52 37.37 28.20
N HIS A 522 25.94 37.52 29.40
CA HIS A 522 26.49 36.94 30.62
C HIS A 522 26.32 35.40 30.66
N THR A 523 27.35 34.69 30.22
CA THR A 523 27.39 33.22 30.08
C THR A 523 27.04 32.47 31.37
N GLY A 524 27.55 32.89 32.53
CA GLY A 524 27.27 32.22 33.81
C GLY A 524 25.78 32.23 34.19
N ALA A 525 25.08 33.34 33.96
CA ALA A 525 23.65 33.46 34.24
C ALA A 525 22.83 32.65 33.24
N ALA A 526 23.22 32.65 31.95
CA ALA A 526 22.61 31.79 30.94
C ALA A 526 22.71 30.31 31.31
N ASN A 527 23.89 29.87 31.78
CA ASN A 527 24.09 28.50 32.24
C ASN A 527 23.20 28.15 33.44
N ILE A 528 23.03 29.05 34.41
CA ILE A 528 22.11 28.82 35.53
C ILE A 528 20.67 28.63 35.03
N VAL A 529 20.18 29.47 34.10
CA VAL A 529 18.84 29.32 33.54
C VAL A 529 18.69 27.98 32.83
N ASN A 530 19.67 27.61 31.99
CA ASN A 530 19.64 26.35 31.25
C ASN A 530 19.65 25.13 32.17
N ASP A 531 20.50 25.13 33.21
CA ASP A 531 20.56 24.06 34.20
C ASP A 531 19.23 23.90 34.95
N LEU A 532 18.62 25.02 35.36
CA LEU A 532 17.32 25.00 36.04
C LEU A 532 16.22 24.46 35.13
N LYS A 533 16.18 24.86 33.85
CA LYS A 533 15.23 24.33 32.87
C LYS A 533 15.42 22.82 32.63
N ALA A 534 16.67 22.36 32.49
CA ALA A 534 16.97 20.94 32.34
C ALA A 534 16.50 20.13 33.56
N LYS A 535 16.82 20.61 34.77
CA LYS A 535 16.37 19.98 36.01
C LYS A 535 14.84 19.98 36.15
N ALA A 536 14.19 21.08 35.77
CA ALA A 536 12.73 21.18 35.77
C ALA A 536 12.08 20.15 34.84
N LYS A 537 12.67 19.92 33.66
CA LYS A 537 12.20 18.90 32.72
C LYS A 537 12.27 17.50 33.31
N ASP A 538 13.40 17.14 33.91
CA ASP A 538 13.57 15.82 34.54
C ASP A 538 12.59 15.63 35.70
N LEU A 539 12.46 16.66 36.54
CA LEU A 539 11.57 16.65 37.70
C LEU A 539 10.09 16.58 37.30
N TYR A 540 9.71 17.23 36.20
CA TYR A 540 8.37 17.15 35.63
C TYR A 540 8.01 15.72 35.23
N PHE A 541 8.91 15.00 34.54
CA PHE A 541 8.65 13.61 34.14
C PHE A 541 8.55 12.67 35.35
N GLN A 542 9.40 12.86 36.36
CA GLN A 542 9.31 12.10 37.62
C GLN A 542 7.97 12.34 38.32
N ALA A 543 7.54 13.60 38.43
CA ALA A 543 6.24 13.96 39.00
C ALA A 543 5.08 13.35 38.20
N TYR A 544 5.16 13.43 36.87
CA TYR A 544 4.11 12.94 35.98
C TYR A 544 3.92 11.42 36.03
N ALA A 545 5.00 10.67 36.23
CA ALA A 545 4.97 9.21 36.34
C ALA A 545 4.22 8.73 37.59
N ILE A 546 4.27 9.50 38.68
CA ILE A 546 3.69 9.13 39.98
C ILE A 546 2.43 9.94 40.33
N LYS A 547 1.98 10.85 39.46
CA LYS A 547 0.88 11.80 39.74
C LYS A 547 -0.44 11.13 40.16
N ASP A 548 -0.71 9.94 39.63
CA ASP A 548 -1.94 9.20 39.89
C ASP A 548 -1.77 8.17 41.03
N SER A 549 -0.56 7.65 41.22
CA SER A 549 -0.27 6.61 42.23
C SER A 549 0.15 7.17 43.58
N SER A 550 0.77 8.35 43.60
CA SER A 550 1.33 9.01 44.79
C SER A 550 1.26 10.55 44.62
N PRO A 551 0.05 11.13 44.63
CA PRO A 551 -0.16 12.56 44.38
C PRO A 551 0.55 13.46 45.41
N GLU A 552 0.67 13.02 46.66
CA GLU A 552 1.40 13.68 47.75
C GLU A 552 2.89 13.84 47.45
N ASP A 553 3.49 12.87 46.75
CA ASP A 553 4.89 12.91 46.31
C ASP A 553 5.08 13.65 44.98
N ALA A 554 4.05 13.70 44.14
CA ALA A 554 4.05 14.40 42.86
C ALA A 554 3.90 15.92 43.02
N LEU A 555 3.03 16.38 43.92
CA LEU A 555 2.72 17.79 44.14
C LEU A 555 3.96 18.67 44.45
N PRO A 556 4.85 18.33 45.41
CA PRO A 556 6.04 19.15 45.67
C PRO A 556 6.99 19.20 44.47
N LYS A 557 7.08 18.13 43.67
CA LYS A 557 7.89 18.09 42.45
C LYS A 557 7.34 19.05 41.39
N PHE A 558 6.02 19.09 41.17
CA PHE A 558 5.42 20.08 40.25
C PHE A 558 5.61 21.52 40.74
N ARG A 559 5.56 21.78 42.05
CA ARG A 559 5.86 23.11 42.62
C ARG A 559 7.31 23.54 42.34
N ASP A 560 8.25 22.60 42.47
CA ASP A 560 9.66 22.85 42.14
C ASP A 560 9.87 23.13 40.65
N VAL A 561 9.15 22.44 39.75
CA VAL A 561 9.17 22.73 38.30
C VAL A 561 8.70 24.16 38.03
N VAL A 562 7.61 24.60 38.64
CA VAL A 562 7.11 25.98 38.53
C VAL A 562 8.15 26.97 39.05
N ALA A 563 8.82 26.65 40.17
CA ALA A 563 9.87 27.51 40.73
C ALA A 563 11.14 27.58 39.86
N MET A 564 11.46 26.52 39.10
CA MET A 564 12.64 26.44 38.23
C MET A 564 12.41 26.97 36.81
N THR A 565 11.19 27.36 36.45
CA THR A 565 10.85 27.75 35.07
C THR A 565 10.27 29.16 35.02
N PRO A 566 10.58 29.95 33.98
CA PRO A 566 9.96 31.25 33.81
C PRO A 566 8.51 31.12 33.29
N PRO A 567 7.63 32.13 33.49
CA PRO A 567 6.22 32.04 33.07
C PRO A 567 5.99 31.85 31.58
N ASP A 568 6.96 32.28 30.75
CA ASP A 568 6.97 32.10 29.30
C ASP A 568 7.42 30.70 28.84
N ASP A 569 7.80 29.80 29.77
CA ASP A 569 8.19 28.43 29.47
C ASP A 569 6.97 27.48 29.41
N GLU A 570 6.94 26.59 28.43
CA GLU A 570 5.85 25.62 28.24
C GLU A 570 5.65 24.71 29.46
N LEU A 571 6.73 24.31 30.14
CA LEU A 571 6.63 23.45 31.32
C LEU A 571 6.06 24.19 32.53
N HIS A 572 6.21 25.51 32.60
CA HIS A 572 5.68 26.32 33.70
C HIS A 572 4.16 26.20 33.77
N GLY A 573 3.47 26.48 32.66
CA GLY A 573 2.01 26.40 32.59
C GLY A 573 1.47 24.99 32.81
N LYS A 574 2.14 23.97 32.27
CA LYS A 574 1.76 22.57 32.47
C LYS A 574 1.89 22.15 33.93
N ALA A 575 3.02 22.44 34.56
CA ALA A 575 3.27 22.11 35.96
C ALA A 575 2.31 22.87 36.88
N GLN A 576 2.04 24.15 36.61
CA GLN A 576 1.07 24.95 37.36
C GLN A 576 -0.34 24.34 37.31
N GLY A 577 -0.80 23.88 36.14
CA GLY A 577 -2.08 23.18 36.02
C GLY A 577 -2.14 21.88 36.84
N TRP A 578 -1.04 21.16 36.98
CA TRP A 578 -0.97 19.98 37.86
C TRP A 578 -0.93 20.35 39.34
N VAL A 579 -0.23 21.43 39.71
CA VAL A 579 -0.26 21.95 41.08
C VAL A 579 -1.68 22.30 41.50
N GLU A 580 -2.44 22.98 40.64
CA GLU A 580 -3.85 23.32 40.92
C GLU A 580 -4.74 22.09 41.05
N LYS A 581 -4.55 21.07 40.20
CA LYS A 581 -5.34 19.83 40.25
C LYS A 581 -5.06 18.99 41.50
N LEU A 582 -3.79 18.87 41.87
CA LEU A 582 -3.36 18.04 43.00
C LEU A 582 -3.46 18.77 44.36
N SER A 583 -3.72 20.09 44.34
CA SER A 583 -3.98 20.87 45.56
C SER A 583 -5.48 21.00 45.91
N ARG A 584 -6.36 20.48 45.05
CA ARG A 584 -7.80 20.33 45.31
C ARG A 584 -8.05 18.94 45.86
#